data_AF-A0A524AU51-F1
#
_entry.id   AF-A0A524AU51-F1
#
_cell.length_a   1.000
_cell.length_b   1.000
_cell.length_c   1.000
_cell.angle_alpha   90.00
_cell.angle_beta   90.00
_cell.angle_gamma   90.00
#
_symmetry.space_group_name_H-M   'P 1'
#
loop_
_entity.id
_entity.type
_entity.pdbx_description
1 polymer ?
#
loop_
_entity_poly.entity_id
_entity_poly.type
_entity_poly.pdbx_seq_one_letter_code
_entity_poly.pdbx_strand_id
1 'polypeptide(L)'
;MKIPKALVILVLAAVLVGGGLWGYRLLRSGEEATTYSQKVIVERGTIVAALAPTGEVYAPRQAELSFDVTKILLTELNVTPGQQVKAGEVLARIDATSLERTVIQAEAQLTIAQSDLEEAQELYTELDLTQAQVAVAQAEVDLAEAQEA
;
A
#
# COMPACT_ATOMS: atom_id res chain seq x y z
N MET A 1 -83.09 -90.26 -18.67
CA MET A 1 -82.38 -90.43 -17.37
C MET A 1 -82.24 -89.04 -16.75
N LYS A 2 -82.98 -88.72 -15.68
CA LYS A 2 -83.05 -87.36 -15.11
C LYS A 2 -81.91 -87.20 -14.10
N ILE A 3 -80.92 -86.36 -14.38
CA ILE A 3 -79.82 -86.06 -13.44
C ILE A 3 -80.43 -85.27 -12.27
N PRO A 4 -80.23 -85.69 -11.01
CA PRO A 4 -80.79 -84.97 -9.87
C PRO A 4 -80.15 -83.59 -9.78
N LYS A 5 -80.98 -82.54 -9.73
CA LYS A 5 -80.55 -81.14 -9.66
C LYS A 5 -79.52 -80.87 -8.55
N ALA A 6 -79.51 -81.68 -7.49
CA ALA A 6 -78.55 -81.62 -6.39
C ALA A 6 -77.08 -81.86 -6.82
N LEU A 7 -76.83 -82.72 -7.81
CA LEU A 7 -75.46 -83.05 -8.23
C LEU A 7 -74.83 -81.91 -9.04
N VAL A 8 -75.64 -81.18 -9.81
CA VAL A 8 -75.21 -80.00 -10.56
C VAL A 8 -74.84 -78.85 -9.60
N ILE A 9 -75.62 -78.66 -8.53
CA ILE A 9 -75.37 -77.63 -7.51
C ILE A 9 -74.06 -77.90 -6.77
N LEU A 10 -73.77 -79.17 -6.46
CA LEU A 10 -72.56 -79.55 -5.72
C LEU A 10 -71.27 -79.33 -6.53
N VAL A 11 -71.30 -79.62 -7.83
CA VAL A 11 -70.17 -79.35 -8.74
C VAL A 11 -69.92 -77.85 -8.89
N LEU A 12 -70.99 -77.04 -9.00
CA LEU A 12 -70.87 -75.58 -9.10
C LEU A 12 -70.25 -74.96 -7.85
N ALA A 13 -70.63 -75.45 -6.67
CA ALA A 13 -70.07 -75.02 -5.39
C ALA A 13 -68.58 -75.36 -5.27
N ALA A 14 -68.16 -76.56 -5.71
CA ALA A 14 -66.76 -76.97 -5.69
C ALA A 14 -65.88 -76.09 -6.59
N VAL A 15 -66.38 -75.71 -7.77
CA VAL A 15 -65.66 -74.81 -8.70
C VAL A 15 -65.52 -73.40 -8.13
N LEU A 16 -66.56 -72.86 -7.48
CA LEU A 16 -66.50 -71.55 -6.84
C LEU A 16 -65.50 -71.51 -5.68
N VAL A 17 -65.46 -72.55 -4.86
CA VAL A 17 -64.52 -72.64 -3.73
C VAL A 17 -63.09 -72.84 -4.22
N GLY A 18 -62.88 -73.72 -5.21
CA GLY A 18 -61.56 -73.94 -5.81
C GLY A 18 -61.01 -72.71 -6.51
N GLY A 19 -61.84 -72.00 -7.30
CA GLY A 19 -61.48 -70.76 -7.96
C GLY A 19 -61.19 -69.62 -6.97
N GLY A 20 -62.00 -69.51 -5.90
CA GLY A 20 -61.79 -68.52 -4.84
C GLY A 20 -60.49 -68.74 -4.06
N LEU A 21 -60.17 -69.98 -3.70
CA LEU A 21 -58.92 -70.32 -3.00
C LEU A 21 -57.68 -70.11 -3.87
N TRP A 22 -57.76 -70.44 -5.16
CA TRP A 22 -56.65 -70.27 -6.09
C TRP A 22 -56.39 -68.79 -6.39
N GLY A 23 -57.45 -68.02 -6.63
CA GLY A 23 -57.36 -66.56 -6.79
C GLY A 23 -56.80 -65.88 -5.54
N TYR A 24 -57.24 -66.30 -4.35
CA TYR A 24 -56.75 -65.75 -3.08
C TYR A 24 -55.25 -66.01 -2.85
N ARG A 25 -54.73 -67.18 -3.24
CA ARG A 25 -53.29 -67.46 -3.14
C ARG A 25 -52.48 -66.63 -4.12
N LEU A 26 -52.97 -66.43 -5.34
CA LEU A 26 -52.25 -65.67 -6.35
C LEU A 26 -52.16 -64.18 -5.98
N LEU A 27 -53.21 -63.62 -5.36
CA LEU A 27 -53.20 -62.22 -4.90
C LEU A 27 -52.35 -61.99 -3.63
N ARG A 28 -52.02 -63.04 -2.87
CA ARG A 28 -51.28 -62.93 -1.60
C ARG A 28 -49.77 -63.23 -1.72
N SER A 29 -49.32 -63.72 -2.88
CA SER A 29 -47.89 -63.69 -3.25
C SER A 29 -47.48 -62.25 -3.60
N GLY A 30 -47.54 -61.37 -2.60
CA GLY A 30 -47.02 -60.02 -2.67
C GLY A 30 -45.50 -60.05 -2.66
N GLU A 31 -44.91 -59.46 -3.71
CA GLU A 31 -43.49 -59.16 -3.85
C GLU A 31 -42.96 -58.46 -2.59
N GLU A 32 -41.94 -59.06 -1.94
CA GLU A 32 -41.18 -58.40 -0.90
C GLU A 32 -40.47 -57.18 -1.50
N ALA A 33 -40.79 -55.99 -1.00
CA ALA A 33 -40.17 -54.74 -1.45
C ALA A 33 -38.67 -54.76 -1.12
N THR A 34 -37.84 -55.05 -2.12
CA THR A 34 -36.38 -54.97 -2.03
C THR A 34 -35.96 -53.51 -1.90
N THR A 35 -35.68 -53.09 -0.66
CA THR A 35 -35.07 -51.79 -0.41
C THR A 35 -33.59 -51.85 -0.84
N TYR A 36 -33.27 -51.22 -1.97
CA TYR A 36 -31.90 -51.09 -2.45
C TYR A 36 -31.12 -50.11 -1.55
N SER A 37 -30.36 -50.61 -0.58
CA SER A 37 -29.38 -49.80 0.16
C SER A 37 -27.97 -50.09 -0.34
N GLN A 38 -27.34 -49.12 -1.01
CA GLN A 38 -25.94 -49.22 -1.40
C GLN A 38 -25.05 -48.86 -0.20
N LYS A 39 -24.22 -49.81 0.24
CA LYS A 39 -23.21 -49.58 1.28
C LYS A 39 -21.88 -49.23 0.61
N VAL A 40 -21.25 -48.15 1.05
CA VAL A 40 -19.92 -47.71 0.59
C VAL A 40 -18.97 -47.71 1.79
N ILE A 41 -17.73 -48.16 1.58
CA ILE A 41 -16.67 -48.17 2.59
C ILE A 41 -16.14 -46.73 2.75
N VAL A 42 -16.08 -46.23 3.98
CA VAL A 42 -15.53 -44.89 4.28
C VAL A 42 -14.04 -45.00 4.60
N GLU A 43 -13.22 -44.23 3.89
CA GLU A 43 -11.79 -44.11 4.14
C GLU A 43 -11.48 -42.78 4.83
N ARG A 44 -10.53 -42.79 5.78
CA ARG A 44 -10.09 -41.57 6.48
C ARG A 44 -8.88 -40.99 5.75
N GLY A 45 -9.04 -39.80 5.18
CA GLY A 45 -7.96 -39.00 4.61
C GLY A 45 -7.85 -37.64 5.29
N THR A 46 -6.68 -37.00 5.21
CA THR A 46 -6.49 -35.63 5.69
C THR A 46 -7.09 -34.66 4.67
N ILE A 47 -8.12 -33.90 5.08
CA ILE A 47 -8.71 -32.85 4.25
C ILE A 47 -7.92 -31.56 4.52
N VAL A 48 -7.25 -31.03 3.50
CA VAL A 48 -6.58 -29.74 3.57
C VAL A 48 -7.55 -28.67 3.08
N ALA A 49 -8.09 -27.87 4.00
CA ALA A 49 -8.84 -26.68 3.66
C ALA A 49 -7.85 -25.55 3.32
N ALA A 50 -7.57 -25.36 2.04
CA ALA A 50 -6.77 -24.23 1.58
C ALA A 50 -7.65 -22.99 1.45
N LEU A 51 -7.28 -21.92 2.16
CA LEU A 51 -7.83 -20.59 1.95
C LEU A 51 -6.94 -19.89 0.91
N ALA A 52 -7.54 -19.38 -0.16
CA ALA A 52 -6.85 -18.58 -1.17
C ALA A 52 -7.20 -17.10 -0.95
N PRO A 53 -6.45 -16.37 -0.10
CA PRO A 53 -6.67 -14.95 0.06
C PRO A 53 -6.35 -14.22 -1.24
N THR A 54 -7.25 -13.35 -1.68
CA THR A 54 -6.99 -12.38 -2.75
C THR A 54 -6.47 -11.09 -2.15
N GLY A 55 -5.57 -10.41 -2.85
CA GLY A 55 -5.00 -9.14 -2.42
C GLY A 55 -4.38 -8.40 -3.59
N GLU A 56 -4.29 -7.08 -3.46
CA GLU A 56 -3.64 -6.23 -4.45
C GLU A 56 -2.16 -6.05 -4.11
N VAL A 57 -1.29 -6.09 -5.12
CA VAL A 57 0.13 -5.84 -4.98
C VAL A 57 0.38 -4.36 -5.25
N TYR A 58 0.99 -3.67 -4.28
CA TYR A 58 1.39 -2.28 -4.43
C TYR A 58 2.90 -2.14 -4.40
N ALA A 59 3.42 -1.10 -5.06
CA ALA A 59 4.82 -0.74 -4.93
C ALA A 59 5.09 -0.29 -3.48
N PRO A 60 6.11 -0.86 -2.80
CA PRO A 60 6.40 -0.50 -1.41
C PRO A 60 6.85 0.95 -1.25
N ARG A 61 7.33 1.58 -2.34
CA ARG A 61 7.74 2.98 -2.40
C ARG A 61 7.37 3.55 -3.76
N GLN A 62 6.72 4.70 -3.77
CA GLN A 62 6.41 5.50 -4.95
C GLN A 62 6.93 6.91 -4.70
N ALA A 63 7.54 7.51 -5.71
CA ALA A 63 8.01 8.88 -5.68
C ALA A 63 7.46 9.60 -6.91
N GLU A 64 6.83 10.75 -6.68
CA GLU A 64 6.45 11.68 -7.73
C GLU A 64 7.57 12.72 -7.86
N LEU A 65 8.14 12.84 -9.07
CA LEU A 65 9.25 13.74 -9.33
C LEU A 65 8.73 15.00 -10.01
N SER A 66 8.85 16.12 -9.31
CA SER A 66 8.55 17.45 -9.82
C SER A 66 9.75 18.36 -9.61
N PHE A 67 9.98 19.28 -10.54
CA PHE A 67 11.00 20.31 -10.38
C PHE A 67 10.38 21.56 -9.77
N ASP A 68 10.92 22.04 -8.65
CA ASP A 68 10.49 23.29 -8.02
C ASP A 68 11.13 24.51 -8.70
N VAL A 69 11.01 24.56 -10.02
CA VAL A 69 11.53 25.68 -10.83
C VAL A 69 10.45 26.18 -11.76
N THR A 70 10.03 27.42 -11.55
CA THR A 70 9.00 28.05 -12.36
C THR A 70 9.61 28.57 -13.66
N LYS A 71 9.03 28.19 -14.81
CA LYS A 71 9.40 28.68 -16.17
C LYS A 71 10.84 28.36 -16.63
N ILE A 72 11.53 27.41 -16.00
CA ILE A 72 12.83 26.95 -16.51
C ILE A 72 12.62 25.90 -17.59
N LEU A 73 13.34 26.04 -18.71
CA LEU A 73 13.28 25.12 -19.83
C LEU A 73 13.95 23.79 -19.48
N LEU A 74 13.32 22.68 -19.88
CA LEU A 74 13.94 21.37 -19.87
C LEU A 74 14.93 21.28 -21.04
N THR A 75 16.21 21.06 -20.74
CA THR A 75 17.29 20.93 -21.72
C THR A 75 17.44 19.50 -22.22
N GLU A 76 17.37 18.52 -21.30
CA GLU A 76 17.59 17.11 -21.61
C GLU A 76 16.61 16.23 -20.83
N LEU A 77 16.12 15.17 -21.48
CA LEU A 77 15.38 14.07 -20.85
C LEU A 77 16.08 12.77 -21.19
N ASN A 78 16.68 12.14 -20.19
CA ASN A 78 17.58 11.00 -20.35
C ASN A 78 16.91 9.65 -20.05
N VAL A 79 15.58 9.64 -19.96
CA VAL A 79 14.81 8.44 -19.57
C VAL A 79 13.63 8.18 -20.50
N THR A 80 13.29 6.90 -20.61
CA THR A 80 12.11 6.43 -21.35
C THR A 80 11.10 5.74 -20.42
N PRO A 81 9.80 5.77 -20.76
CA PRO A 81 8.79 5.09 -19.95
C PRO A 81 9.07 3.59 -19.81
N GLY A 82 9.08 3.08 -18.57
CA GLY A 82 9.37 1.66 -18.27
C GLY A 82 10.86 1.34 -18.07
N GLN A 83 11.76 2.31 -18.23
CA GLN A 83 13.18 2.14 -17.93
C GLN A 83 13.43 1.97 -16.42
N GLN A 84 14.26 1.00 -16.06
CA GLN A 84 14.77 0.87 -14.69
C GLN A 84 15.93 1.84 -14.49
N VAL A 85 15.86 2.65 -13.45
CA VAL A 85 16.87 3.66 -13.12
C VAL A 85 17.42 3.43 -11.72
N LYS A 86 18.66 3.85 -11.49
CA LYS A 86 19.33 3.73 -10.19
C LYS A 86 19.22 5.03 -9.39
N ALA A 87 19.37 4.93 -8.07
CA ALA A 87 19.47 6.12 -7.22
C ALA A 87 20.66 6.99 -7.65
N GLY A 88 20.42 8.29 -7.81
CA GLY A 88 21.42 9.26 -8.25
C GLY A 88 21.59 9.38 -9.77
N GLU A 89 20.83 8.62 -10.56
CA GLU A 89 20.84 8.75 -12.02
C GLU A 89 20.17 10.06 -12.47
N VAL A 90 20.80 10.78 -13.40
CA VAL A 90 20.28 12.04 -13.93
C VAL A 90 19.18 11.74 -14.93
N LEU A 91 17.93 11.92 -14.52
CA LEU A 91 16.76 11.63 -15.36
C LEU A 91 16.44 12.76 -16.34
N ALA A 92 16.67 14.00 -15.92
CA ALA A 92 16.39 15.20 -16.69
C ALA A 92 17.32 16.35 -16.26
N ARG A 93 17.61 17.26 -17.19
CA ARG A 93 18.41 18.46 -16.98
C ARG A 93 17.62 19.69 -17.39
N ILE A 94 17.66 20.72 -16.55
CA ILE A 94 17.05 22.03 -16.78
C ILE A 94 18.12 23.06 -17.11
N ASP A 95 17.74 24.17 -17.75
CA ASP A 95 18.63 25.31 -17.97
C ASP A 95 18.90 26.06 -16.66
N ALA A 96 20.06 25.81 -16.06
CA ALA A 96 20.47 26.39 -14.79
C ALA A 96 20.98 27.83 -14.88
N THR A 97 21.10 28.42 -16.07
CA THR A 97 21.77 29.72 -16.27
C THR A 97 21.19 30.83 -15.39
N SER A 98 19.86 30.88 -15.23
CA SER A 98 19.21 31.88 -14.38
C SER A 98 19.47 31.65 -12.89
N LEU A 99 19.46 30.39 -12.46
CA LEU A 99 19.72 29.99 -11.07
C LEU A 99 21.18 30.25 -10.70
N GLU A 100 22.12 29.93 -11.58
CA GLU A 100 23.54 30.20 -11.38
C GLU A 100 23.81 31.70 -11.18
N ARG A 101 23.15 32.56 -11.96
CA ARG A 101 23.24 34.01 -11.75
C ARG A 101 22.71 34.44 -10.38
N THR A 102 21.60 33.85 -9.92
CA THR A 102 21.05 34.12 -8.59
C THR A 102 22.01 33.66 -7.49
N VAL A 103 22.67 32.52 -7.66
CA VAL A 103 23.71 32.05 -6.71
C VAL A 103 24.88 33.02 -6.67
N ILE A 104 25.43 33.41 -7.82
CA ILE A 104 26.54 34.37 -7.91
C ILE A 104 26.17 35.71 -7.25
N GLN A 105 24.96 36.19 -7.48
CA GLN A 105 24.48 37.42 -6.84
C GLN A 105 24.39 37.28 -5.32
N ALA A 106 23.89 36.14 -4.82
CA ALA A 106 23.81 35.87 -3.39
C ALA A 106 25.20 35.74 -2.74
N GLU A 107 26.15 35.12 -3.42
CA GLU A 107 27.55 35.01 -2.97
C GLU A 107 28.24 36.38 -2.91
N ALA A 108 27.99 37.23 -3.91
CA ALA A 108 28.49 38.61 -3.88
C ALA A 108 27.89 39.40 -2.71
N GLN A 109 26.59 39.26 -2.46
CA GLN A 109 25.93 39.91 -1.32
C GLN A 109 26.44 39.41 0.02
N LEU A 110 26.75 38.10 0.12
CA LEU A 110 27.36 37.51 1.31
C LEU A 110 28.74 38.11 1.56
N THR A 111 29.56 38.24 0.51
CA THR A 111 30.91 38.83 0.61
C THR A 111 30.84 40.27 1.12
N ILE A 112 29.94 41.09 0.57
CA ILE A 112 29.72 42.46 1.03
C ILE A 112 29.32 42.48 2.51
N ALA A 113 28.33 41.67 2.89
CA ALA A 113 27.88 41.60 4.28
C ALA A 113 28.96 41.13 5.26
N GLN A 114 29.89 40.28 4.81
CA GLN A 114 31.05 39.86 5.60
C GLN A 114 32.05 41.00 5.78
N SER A 115 32.35 41.77 4.74
CA SER A 115 33.20 42.96 4.85
C SER A 115 32.57 44.03 5.74
N ASP A 116 31.27 44.28 5.61
CA ASP A 116 30.54 45.23 6.46
C ASP A 116 30.57 44.79 7.93
N LEU A 117 30.49 43.48 8.20
CA LEU A 117 30.61 42.93 9.55
C LEU A 117 32.02 43.14 10.12
N GLU A 118 33.05 42.89 9.31
CA GLU A 118 34.45 43.08 9.70
C GLU A 118 34.73 44.55 10.03
N GLU A 119 34.30 45.48 9.17
CA GLU A 119 34.40 46.93 9.42
C GLU A 119 33.62 47.34 10.68
N ALA A 120 32.42 46.81 10.88
CA ALA A 120 31.62 47.07 12.08
C ALA A 120 32.21 46.44 13.37
N GLN A 121 33.11 45.45 13.25
CA GLN A 121 33.85 44.90 14.38
C GLN A 121 35.12 45.70 14.67
N GLU A 122 35.71 46.32 13.65
CA GLU A 122 36.90 47.19 13.74
C GLU A 122 36.57 48.67 14.04
N LEU A 123 35.43 48.96 14.69
CA LEU A 123 34.94 50.31 14.99
C LEU A 123 35.93 51.27 15.67
N TYR A 124 36.97 50.74 16.32
CA TYR A 124 38.08 51.53 16.83
C TYR A 124 39.38 50.84 16.46
N THR A 125 40.16 51.46 15.59
CA THR A 125 41.52 51.00 15.35
C THR A 125 42.38 51.22 16.60
N GLU A 126 43.46 50.45 16.77
CA GLU A 126 44.45 50.72 17.83
C GLU A 126 44.95 52.18 17.80
N LEU A 127 44.99 52.79 16.60
CA LEU A 127 45.34 54.18 16.40
C LEU A 127 44.30 55.13 17.05
N ASP A 128 43.01 54.87 16.86
CA ASP A 128 41.94 55.68 17.46
C ASP A 128 41.96 55.60 18.99
N LEU A 129 42.21 54.40 19.53
CA LEU A 129 42.33 54.18 20.97
C LEU A 129 43.55 54.88 21.56
N THR A 130 44.70 54.80 20.90
CA THR A 130 45.93 55.47 21.36
C THR A 130 45.82 56.98 21.25
N GLN A 131 45.21 57.53 20.20
CA GLN A 131 44.93 58.96 20.11
C GLN A 131 43.99 59.44 21.21
N ALA A 132 42.92 58.69 21.49
CA ALA A 132 42.00 59.01 22.57
C ALA A 132 42.70 58.98 23.94
N GLN A 133 43.58 57.99 24.19
CA GLN A 133 44.37 57.92 25.42
C GLN A 133 45.34 59.10 25.56
N VAL A 134 46.03 59.48 24.48
CA VAL A 134 46.93 60.64 24.48
C VAL A 134 46.16 61.93 24.75
N ALA A 135 44.98 62.10 24.14
CA ALA A 135 44.13 63.27 24.37
C ALA A 135 43.64 63.36 25.83
N VAL A 136 43.26 62.24 26.44
CA VAL A 136 42.88 62.17 27.87
C VAL A 136 44.09 62.50 28.76
N ALA A 137 45.24 61.90 28.51
CA ALA A 137 46.45 62.16 29.28
C ALA A 137 46.86 63.64 29.21
N GLN A 138 46.75 64.25 28.03
CA GLN A 138 47.03 65.68 27.84
C GLN A 138 46.03 66.55 28.63
N ALA A 139 44.73 66.23 28.57
CA ALA A 139 43.71 66.96 29.32
C ALA A 139 43.87 66.84 30.84
N GLU A 140 44.36 65.69 31.35
CA GLU A 140 44.70 65.50 32.76
C GLU A 140 45.89 66.36 33.20
N VAL A 141 46.93 66.47 32.35
CA VAL A 141 48.08 67.35 32.58
C VAL A 141 47.62 68.82 32.62
N ASP A 142 46.87 69.25 31.62
CA ASP A 142 46.37 70.64 31.53
C ASP A 142 45.47 71.00 32.75
N LEU A 143 44.67 70.04 33.24
CA LEU A 143 43.85 70.21 34.45
C LEU A 143 44.70 70.36 35.71
N ALA A 144 45.76 69.55 35.86
CA ALA A 144 46.67 69.62 37.01
C ALA A 144 47.42 70.96 37.05
N GLU A 145 47.93 71.43 35.91
CA GLU A 145 48.58 72.74 35.80
C GLU A 145 47.63 73.88 36.17
N ALA A 146 46.36 73.81 35.74
CA ALA A 146 45.34 74.80 36.09
C ALA A 146 44.92 74.77 37.57
N GLN A 147 45.13 73.66 38.28
CA GLN A 147 44.85 73.53 39.71
C GLN A 147 46.02 73.97 40.60
N GLU A 148 47.25 73.93 40.08
CA GLU A 148 48.45 74.41 40.78
C GLU A 148 48.69 75.93 40.64
N ALA A 149 48.02 76.58 39.68
CA ALA A 149 48.02 78.03 39.46
C ALA A 149 46.98 78.78 40.32
#